data_AF-A0AAN8M2I8-F1
#
_entry.id   AF-A0AAN8M2I8-F1
#
_cell.length_a   1.000
_cell.length_b   1.000
_cell.length_c   1.000
_cell.angle_alpha   90.00
_cell.angle_beta   90.00
_cell.angle_gamma   90.00
#
_symmetry.space_group_name_H-M   'P 1'
#
loop_
_entity.id
_entity.type
_entity.pdbx_description
1 polymer ?
#
loop_
_entity_poly.entity_id
_entity_poly.type
_entity_poly.pdbx_seq_one_letter_code
_entity_poly.pdbx_strand_id
1 'polypeptide(L)'
;MECSKTIIYGKFLVMPFRTYSLRLDANHITRVPVGSFRGLASLRHLWLDDNALTEVPVHALASLPTLQAVMLALNSITHIPNQAFANLTSLVVLDLSSNLLSSVSMESLEGLTHLRLAGNTLRHTLLAQRLPQLRVVEMPYAFQCCAFVAGPEEDRDQENFLVASEADARPQHSVHCCTAPGPFRPCQSLVGSWPVRLGVIVIHSFACNSLVLVSILLSSATHSSSIQHLLAVLAWVHLLTGL
;
A
#
# COMPACT_ATOMS: atom_id res chain seq x y z
N MET A 1 -8.46 -3.89 -13.80
CA MET A 1 -9.63 -4.13 -12.93
C MET A 1 -9.59 -3.04 -11.89
N GLU A 2 -10.38 -2.01 -12.14
CA GLU A 2 -10.35 -0.71 -11.47
C GLU A 2 -10.94 -0.82 -10.06
N CYS A 3 -10.21 -0.36 -9.02
CA CYS A 3 -10.84 0.08 -7.77
C CYS A 3 -11.55 1.44 -8.02
N SER A 4 -12.39 1.52 -9.06
CA SER A 4 -13.25 2.66 -9.33
C SER A 4 -14.64 2.11 -9.56
N LYS A 5 -15.56 2.54 -8.70
CA LYS A 5 -16.96 2.11 -8.54
C LYS A 5 -17.18 0.99 -7.53
N THR A 6 -17.05 1.31 -6.24
CA THR A 6 -17.94 0.78 -5.20
C THR A 6 -18.01 1.78 -4.04
N ILE A 7 -19.17 2.47 -3.98
CA ILE A 7 -19.83 3.11 -2.83
C ILE A 7 -19.08 4.29 -2.16
N ILE A 8 -19.40 5.54 -2.55
CA ILE A 8 -20.10 6.58 -1.75
C ILE A 8 -20.60 7.66 -2.74
N TYR A 9 -21.72 7.42 -3.42
CA TYR A 9 -22.50 8.50 -4.05
C TYR A 9 -23.86 8.56 -3.35
N GLY A 10 -23.93 9.36 -2.30
CA GLY A 10 -25.16 9.65 -1.55
C GLY A 10 -25.37 11.16 -1.48
N LYS A 11 -26.08 11.69 -2.48
CA LYS A 11 -26.67 13.03 -2.54
C LYS A 11 -27.35 13.39 -1.21
N PHE A 12 -27.01 14.51 -0.56
CA PHE A 12 -27.93 15.16 0.38
C PHE A 12 -27.56 16.63 0.62
N LEU A 13 -28.36 17.52 0.02
CA LEU A 13 -28.69 18.81 0.60
C LEU A 13 -30.04 18.64 1.32
N VAL A 14 -30.23 19.38 2.42
CA VAL A 14 -31.43 19.59 3.27
C VAL A 14 -31.32 18.98 4.68
N MET A 15 -31.20 19.87 5.66
CA MET A 15 -31.14 19.63 7.11
C MET A 15 -32.53 19.68 7.75
N PRO A 16 -32.89 18.69 8.58
CA PRO A 16 -33.79 18.88 9.72
C PRO A 16 -33.13 18.45 11.05
N PHE A 17 -33.81 18.69 12.17
CA PHE A 17 -33.40 18.58 13.60
C PHE A 17 -32.88 17.20 14.11
N ARG A 18 -32.37 16.34 13.23
CA ARG A 18 -31.61 15.11 13.54
C ARG A 18 -30.42 15.06 12.59
N THR A 19 -29.34 15.77 12.93
CA THR A 19 -28.16 15.83 12.07
C THR A 19 -27.40 14.51 12.15
N TYR A 20 -27.63 13.64 11.16
CA TYR A 20 -26.87 12.40 10.98
C TYR A 20 -25.56 12.63 10.21
N SER A 21 -25.45 13.77 9.55
CA SER A 21 -24.39 14.13 8.60
C SER A 21 -24.05 15.61 8.77
N LEU A 22 -22.79 15.94 9.06
CA LEU A 22 -22.31 17.32 9.18
C LEU A 22 -21.17 17.55 8.19
N ARG A 23 -21.40 18.43 7.22
CA ARG A 23 -20.43 18.80 6.19
C ARG A 23 -19.79 20.14 6.52
N LEU A 24 -18.48 20.11 6.67
CA LEU A 24 -17.59 21.27 6.90
C LEU A 24 -16.41 21.24 5.92
N ASP A 25 -16.53 20.48 4.84
CA ASP A 25 -15.52 20.34 3.78
C ASP A 25 -15.31 21.65 2.99
N ALA A 26 -14.12 21.80 2.40
CA ALA A 26 -13.73 22.95 1.57
C ALA A 26 -13.84 24.30 2.31
N ASN A 27 -13.26 24.37 3.50
CA ASN A 27 -13.20 25.58 4.31
C ASN A 27 -11.75 25.90 4.72
N HIS A 28 -11.56 26.97 5.50
CA HIS A 28 -10.26 27.36 6.04
C HIS A 28 -10.14 27.01 7.53
N ILE A 29 -10.71 25.88 7.95
CA ILE A 29 -10.70 25.47 9.35
C ILE A 29 -9.29 25.00 9.70
N THR A 30 -8.62 25.74 10.58
CA THR A 30 -7.28 25.42 11.07
C THR A 30 -7.31 24.57 12.34
N ARG A 31 -8.36 24.74 13.16
CA ARG A 31 -8.56 24.01 14.43
C ARG A 31 -10.04 23.83 14.71
N VAL A 32 -10.40 22.71 15.34
CA VAL A 32 -11.75 22.48 15.86
C VAL A 32 -11.68 22.51 17.40
N PRO A 33 -12.26 23.53 18.05
CA PRO A 33 -12.27 23.64 19.51
C PRO A 33 -12.96 22.46 20.20
N VAL A 34 -12.58 22.24 21.46
CA VAL A 34 -13.25 21.24 22.31
C VAL A 34 -14.72 21.61 22.48
N GLY A 35 -15.60 20.62 22.34
CA GLY A 35 -17.04 20.82 22.51
C GLY A 35 -17.76 21.47 21.33
N SER A 36 -17.08 21.74 20.21
CA SER A 36 -17.72 22.26 18.99
C SER A 36 -18.87 21.39 18.46
N PHE A 37 -18.84 20.08 18.75
CA PHE A 37 -19.88 19.13 18.36
C PHE A 37 -20.78 18.68 19.51
N ARG A 38 -20.72 19.38 20.66
CA ARG A 38 -21.53 19.04 21.84
C ARG A 38 -23.01 19.16 21.51
N GLY A 39 -23.78 18.12 21.83
CA GLY A 39 -25.22 18.05 21.52
C GLY A 39 -25.55 17.34 20.21
N LEU A 40 -24.56 17.06 19.35
CA LEU A 40 -24.74 16.28 18.12
C LEU A 40 -24.64 14.77 18.36
N ALA A 41 -25.32 14.25 19.40
CA ALA A 41 -25.21 12.86 19.83
C ALA A 41 -25.69 11.82 18.80
N SER A 42 -26.43 12.25 17.77
CA SER A 42 -26.91 11.39 16.67
C SER A 42 -26.05 11.48 15.40
N LEU A 43 -24.92 12.20 15.44
CA LEU A 43 -24.08 12.41 14.28
C LEU A 43 -23.35 11.12 13.88
N ARG A 44 -23.48 10.74 12.62
CA ARG A 44 -22.89 9.51 12.06
C ARG A 44 -21.79 9.79 11.05
N HIS A 45 -21.88 10.90 10.31
CA HIS A 45 -20.95 11.24 9.25
C HIS A 45 -20.44 12.66 9.45
N LEU A 46 -19.13 12.83 9.40
CA LEU A 46 -18.47 14.12 9.52
C LEU A 46 -17.48 14.30 8.37
N TRP A 47 -17.68 15.35 7.59
CA TRP A 47 -16.76 15.76 6.52
C TRP A 47 -16.01 17.00 6.95
N LEU A 48 -14.69 16.88 7.01
CA LEU A 48 -13.72 17.93 7.28
C LEU A 48 -12.64 17.95 6.18
N ASP A 49 -12.94 17.36 5.03
CA ASP A 49 -12.03 17.32 3.89
C ASP A 49 -11.69 18.71 3.38
N ASP A 50 -10.53 18.88 2.74
CA ASP A 50 -10.13 20.14 2.11
C ASP A 50 -10.21 21.32 3.10
N ASN A 51 -9.43 21.20 4.17
CA ASN A 51 -9.29 22.19 5.23
C ASN A 51 -7.80 22.39 5.58
N ALA A 52 -7.52 23.25 6.55
CA ALA A 52 -6.16 23.56 6.99
C ALA A 52 -5.81 22.92 8.34
N LEU A 53 -6.40 21.75 8.66
CA LEU A 53 -6.14 21.07 9.93
C LEU A 53 -4.72 20.50 9.93
N THR A 54 -3.96 20.82 10.98
CA THR A 54 -2.62 20.27 11.21
C THR A 54 -2.63 19.05 12.14
N GLU A 55 -3.73 18.84 12.85
CA GLU A 55 -3.92 17.76 13.82
C GLU A 55 -5.36 17.23 13.79
N VAL A 56 -5.54 15.96 14.16
CA VAL A 56 -6.87 15.37 14.32
C VAL A 56 -7.53 16.00 15.56
N PRO A 57 -8.78 16.50 15.48
CA PRO A 57 -9.46 17.14 16.61
C PRO A 57 -10.03 16.12 17.61
N VAL A 58 -9.15 15.31 18.22
CA VAL A 58 -9.48 14.19 19.12
C VAL A 58 -10.47 14.59 20.21
N HIS A 59 -10.22 15.72 20.88
CA HIS A 59 -11.07 16.18 21.98
C HIS A 59 -12.47 16.62 21.53
N ALA A 60 -12.62 17.12 20.31
CA ALA A 60 -13.93 17.46 19.77
C ALA A 60 -14.69 16.18 19.36
N LEU A 61 -13.99 15.23 18.73
CA LEU A 61 -14.55 13.95 18.28
C LEU A 61 -14.94 13.03 19.45
N ALA A 62 -14.25 13.11 20.58
CA ALA A 62 -14.53 12.30 21.77
C ALA A 62 -15.99 12.41 22.27
N SER A 63 -16.71 13.47 21.90
CA SER A 63 -18.12 13.68 22.26
C SER A 63 -19.13 12.99 21.33
N LEU A 64 -18.67 12.22 20.33
CA LEU A 64 -19.48 11.67 19.24
C LEU A 64 -19.39 10.13 19.16
N PRO A 65 -19.94 9.38 20.12
CA PRO A 65 -19.81 7.91 20.18
C PRO A 65 -20.53 7.17 19.05
N THR A 66 -21.52 7.81 18.41
CA THR A 66 -22.34 7.22 17.34
C THR A 66 -21.74 7.45 15.94
N LEU A 67 -20.56 8.05 15.87
CA LEU A 67 -19.95 8.45 14.62
C LEU A 67 -19.38 7.24 13.88
N GLN A 68 -19.78 7.09 12.62
CA GLN A 68 -19.50 5.94 11.76
C GLN A 68 -18.45 6.24 10.69
N ALA A 69 -18.39 7.48 10.24
CA ALA A 69 -17.50 7.91 9.16
C ALA A 69 -16.90 9.29 9.45
N VAL A 70 -15.57 9.37 9.43
CA VAL A 70 -14.80 10.62 9.48
C VAL A 70 -14.04 10.77 8.18
N MET A 71 -14.21 11.91 7.51
CA MET A 71 -13.48 12.28 6.31
C MET A 71 -12.59 13.50 6.65
N LEU A 72 -11.28 13.29 6.58
CA LEU A 72 -10.22 14.27 6.89
C LEU A 72 -9.21 14.36 5.74
N ALA A 73 -9.63 14.00 4.52
CA ALA A 73 -8.76 14.05 3.36
C ALA A 73 -8.34 15.49 3.04
N LEU A 74 -7.23 15.66 2.31
CA LEU A 74 -6.78 16.99 1.84
C LEU A 74 -6.61 18.00 2.99
N ASN A 75 -5.99 17.57 4.07
CA ASN A 75 -5.59 18.44 5.18
C ASN A 75 -4.05 18.41 5.32
N SER A 76 -3.52 19.06 6.35
CA SER A 76 -2.08 19.10 6.64
C SER A 76 -1.73 18.32 7.90
N ILE A 77 -2.44 17.21 8.18
CA ILE A 77 -2.27 16.43 9.39
C ILE A 77 -0.95 15.65 9.32
N THR A 78 -0.07 15.84 10.32
CA THR A 78 1.28 15.26 10.33
C THR A 78 1.40 14.00 11.20
N HIS A 79 0.55 13.87 12.21
CA HIS A 79 0.58 12.76 13.17
C HIS A 79 -0.79 12.54 13.82
N ILE A 80 -1.07 11.28 14.14
CA ILE A 80 -2.27 10.86 14.87
C ILE A 80 -1.82 10.42 16.26
N PRO A 81 -2.30 11.06 17.34
CA PRO A 81 -1.93 10.65 18.69
C PRO A 81 -2.48 9.25 19.01
N ASN A 82 -1.84 8.57 19.95
CA ASN A 82 -2.35 7.30 20.45
C ASN A 82 -3.77 7.49 20.99
N GLN A 83 -4.64 6.50 20.76
CA GLN A 83 -6.03 6.53 21.22
C GLN A 83 -6.88 7.70 20.65
N ALA A 84 -6.45 8.35 19.56
CA ALA A 84 -7.19 9.44 18.90
C ALA A 84 -8.67 9.11 18.62
N PHE A 85 -8.95 7.85 18.30
CA PHE A 85 -10.29 7.38 17.94
C PHE A 85 -10.86 6.37 18.93
N ALA A 86 -10.24 6.18 20.11
CA ALA A 86 -10.64 5.13 21.06
C ALA A 86 -12.09 5.30 21.57
N ASN A 87 -12.58 6.53 21.68
CA ASN A 87 -13.96 6.82 22.10
C ASN A 87 -14.99 6.65 20.98
N LEU A 88 -14.56 6.48 19.72
CA LEU A 88 -15.43 6.36 18.56
C LEU A 88 -15.77 4.89 18.29
N THR A 89 -16.51 4.26 19.21
CA THR A 89 -16.79 2.82 19.18
C THR A 89 -17.59 2.34 17.97
N SER A 90 -18.31 3.26 17.31
CA SER A 90 -19.10 2.97 16.11
C SER A 90 -18.37 3.29 14.80
N LEU A 91 -17.09 3.70 14.85
CA LEU A 91 -16.36 4.16 13.68
C LEU A 91 -16.01 2.99 12.76
N VAL A 92 -16.43 3.10 11.51
CA VAL A 92 -16.25 2.07 10.47
C VAL A 92 -15.34 2.56 9.34
N VAL A 93 -15.42 3.85 9.02
CA VAL A 93 -14.74 4.47 7.89
C VAL A 93 -13.91 5.65 8.34
N LEU A 94 -12.62 5.64 7.97
CA LEU A 94 -11.70 6.75 8.22
C LEU A 94 -10.94 7.08 6.94
N ASP A 95 -11.12 8.30 6.44
CA ASP A 95 -10.37 8.84 5.32
C ASP A 95 -9.37 9.90 5.80
N LEU A 96 -8.09 9.60 5.64
CA LEU A 96 -6.96 10.47 5.95
C LEU A 96 -6.08 10.66 4.71
N SER A 97 -6.62 10.45 3.52
CA SER A 97 -5.87 10.56 2.28
C SER A 97 -5.35 11.98 2.04
N SER A 98 -4.25 12.11 1.31
CA SER A 98 -3.63 13.40 0.96
C SER A 98 -3.36 14.29 2.18
N ASN A 99 -2.75 13.71 3.21
CA ASN A 99 -2.24 14.41 4.39
C ASN A 99 -0.70 14.26 4.45
N LEU A 100 -0.10 14.72 5.55
CA LEU A 100 1.35 14.67 5.77
C LEU A 100 1.73 13.62 6.82
N LEU A 101 0.92 12.57 6.96
CA LEU A 101 1.14 11.55 8.00
C LEU A 101 2.44 10.80 7.76
N SER A 102 3.27 10.72 8.79
CA SER A 102 4.55 9.98 8.81
C SER A 102 4.46 8.64 9.53
N SER A 103 3.55 8.53 10.51
CA SER A 103 3.23 7.31 11.24
C SER A 103 1.75 7.25 11.62
N VAL A 104 1.23 6.04 11.83
CA VAL A 104 -0.13 5.78 12.30
C VAL A 104 -0.07 4.71 13.39
N SER A 105 -0.66 5.01 14.55
CA SER A 105 -0.81 4.03 15.63
C SER A 105 -2.02 3.13 15.38
N MET A 106 -1.86 1.84 15.60
CA MET A 106 -2.89 0.84 15.29
C MET A 106 -3.88 0.58 16.44
N GLU A 107 -3.53 0.99 17.66
CA GLU A 107 -4.31 0.72 18.89
C GLU A 107 -5.72 1.32 18.89
N SER A 108 -6.01 2.27 18.00
CA SER A 108 -7.33 2.93 17.92
C SER A 108 -8.08 2.65 16.61
N LEU A 109 -7.58 1.72 15.79
CA LEU A 109 -8.10 1.42 14.46
C LEU A 109 -8.71 0.01 14.35
N GLU A 110 -8.76 -0.74 15.47
CA GLU A 110 -9.18 -2.15 15.48
C GLU A 110 -10.62 -2.38 14.99
N GLY A 111 -11.51 -1.40 15.21
CA GLY A 111 -12.91 -1.43 14.78
C GLY A 111 -13.14 -0.99 13.33
N LEU A 112 -12.12 -0.45 12.64
CA LEU A 112 -12.30 0.08 11.29
C LEU A 112 -12.46 -1.04 10.27
N THR A 113 -13.39 -0.81 9.33
CA THR A 113 -13.58 -1.67 8.17
C THR A 113 -12.95 -1.06 6.91
N HIS A 114 -12.93 0.26 6.81
CA HIS A 114 -12.38 0.99 5.67
C HIS A 114 -11.41 2.07 6.15
N LEU A 115 -10.18 2.02 5.64
CA LEU A 115 -9.13 2.97 6.00
C LEU A 115 -8.45 3.50 4.74
N ARG A 116 -8.38 4.83 4.58
CA ARG A 116 -7.65 5.44 3.47
C ARG A 116 -6.50 6.29 3.96
N LEU A 117 -5.31 5.97 3.45
CA LEU A 117 -4.04 6.60 3.78
C LEU A 117 -3.25 6.99 2.52
N ALA A 118 -3.84 6.85 1.32
CA ALA A 118 -3.22 7.25 0.06
C ALA A 118 -2.74 8.70 0.10
N GLY A 119 -1.61 9.01 -0.54
CA GLY A 119 -1.08 10.39 -0.58
C GLY A 119 -0.42 10.89 0.72
N ASN A 120 -0.17 10.01 1.69
CA ASN A 120 0.64 10.31 2.88
C ASN A 120 2.12 9.90 2.71
N THR A 121 2.96 10.27 3.68
CA THR A 121 4.40 9.95 3.68
C THR A 121 4.77 8.78 4.59
N LEU A 122 3.82 7.84 4.80
CA LEU A 122 3.98 6.69 5.70
C LEU A 122 5.07 5.74 5.21
N ARG A 123 6.12 5.59 6.01
CA ARG A 123 7.24 4.67 5.69
C ARG A 123 7.02 3.26 6.20
N HIS A 124 6.30 3.13 7.31
CA HIS A 124 6.08 1.85 7.98
C HIS A 124 4.87 1.12 7.40
N THR A 125 4.94 -0.21 7.38
CA THR A 125 3.84 -1.08 6.96
C THR A 125 2.95 -1.39 8.17
N LEU A 126 1.64 -1.34 7.97
CA LEU A 126 0.67 -1.74 9.00
C LEU A 126 0.59 -3.27 9.08
N LEU A 127 0.40 -3.80 10.28
CA LEU A 127 0.26 -5.24 10.52
C LEU A 127 -1.21 -5.65 10.44
N ALA A 128 -1.59 -6.48 9.47
CA ALA A 128 -2.98 -6.93 9.30
C ALA A 128 -3.57 -7.59 10.57
N GLN A 129 -2.73 -8.27 11.36
CA GLN A 129 -3.13 -8.97 12.59
C GLN A 129 -3.76 -8.05 13.66
N ARG A 130 -3.45 -6.74 13.65
CA ARG A 130 -4.00 -5.78 14.62
C ARG A 130 -5.25 -5.07 14.10
N LEU A 131 -5.74 -5.41 12.91
CA LEU A 131 -6.89 -4.78 12.26
C LEU A 131 -7.90 -5.85 11.83
N PRO A 132 -8.52 -6.58 12.77
CA PRO A 132 -9.31 -7.77 12.47
C PRO A 132 -10.60 -7.49 11.68
N GLN A 133 -11.15 -6.28 11.80
CA GLN A 133 -12.37 -5.88 11.09
C GLN A 133 -12.12 -5.23 9.72
N LEU A 134 -10.85 -4.98 9.38
CA LEU A 134 -10.49 -4.25 8.17
C LEU A 134 -10.82 -5.08 6.93
N ARG A 135 -11.51 -4.47 5.98
CA ARG A 135 -11.86 -5.10 4.70
C ARG A 135 -11.27 -4.35 3.53
N VAL A 136 -11.14 -3.03 3.62
CA VAL A 136 -10.61 -2.20 2.55
C VAL A 136 -9.57 -1.26 3.11
N VAL A 137 -8.42 -1.22 2.48
CA VAL A 137 -7.36 -0.29 2.86
C VAL A 137 -6.71 0.34 1.64
N GLU A 138 -6.58 1.66 1.64
CA GLU A 138 -5.85 2.39 0.62
C GLU A 138 -4.52 2.86 1.19
N MET A 139 -3.42 2.32 0.68
CA MET A 139 -2.08 2.64 1.16
C MET A 139 -1.42 3.74 0.31
N PRO A 140 -0.50 4.54 0.89
CA PRO A 140 0.28 5.47 0.09
C PRO A 140 1.23 4.77 -0.88
N TYR A 141 1.75 3.59 -0.54
CA TYR A 141 2.66 2.84 -1.42
C TYR A 141 2.19 1.40 -1.69
N ALA A 142 2.31 0.96 -2.95
CA ALA A 142 1.85 -0.36 -3.39
C ALA A 142 2.49 -1.53 -2.63
N PHE A 143 3.78 -1.43 -2.26
CA PHE A 143 4.48 -2.49 -1.53
C PHE A 143 3.90 -2.76 -0.13
N GLN A 144 3.25 -1.76 0.49
CA GLN A 144 2.64 -1.90 1.83
C GLN A 144 1.43 -2.83 1.80
N CYS A 145 0.78 -2.97 0.64
CA CYS A 145 -0.34 -3.91 0.47
C CYS A 145 0.07 -5.37 0.65
N CYS A 146 1.35 -5.72 0.56
CA CYS A 146 1.77 -7.12 0.67
C CYS A 146 1.55 -7.72 2.05
N ALA A 147 1.52 -6.90 3.11
CA ALA A 147 1.14 -7.34 4.45
C ALA A 147 -0.32 -7.80 4.58
N PHE A 148 -1.16 -7.52 3.57
CA PHE A 148 -2.59 -7.84 3.56
C PHE A 148 -2.95 -8.92 2.53
N VAL A 149 -2.06 -9.19 1.58
CA VAL A 149 -2.26 -10.19 0.50
C VAL A 149 -1.67 -11.54 0.90
N ALA A 150 -0.57 -11.56 1.64
CA ALA A 150 -0.09 -12.76 2.30
C ALA A 150 -0.89 -12.93 3.60
N GLY A 151 -1.76 -13.94 3.66
CA GLY A 151 -2.20 -14.46 4.96
C GLY A 151 -0.96 -14.85 5.79
N PRO A 152 -1.06 -14.94 7.13
CA PRO A 152 0.07 -15.35 7.94
C PRO A 152 0.64 -16.66 7.39
N GLU A 153 1.93 -16.67 7.09
CA GLU A 153 2.69 -17.89 6.83
C GLU A 153 2.69 -18.71 8.12
N GLU A 154 1.65 -19.51 8.34
CA GLU A 154 1.78 -20.71 9.15
C GLU A 154 2.53 -21.73 8.28
N ASP A 155 3.76 -22.01 8.71
CA ASP A 155 4.66 -23.09 8.31
C ASP A 155 4.06 -24.10 7.33
N ARG A 156 4.45 -24.00 6.04
CA ARG A 156 4.29 -25.09 5.07
C ARG A 156 5.60 -25.84 4.91
N ASP A 157 6.06 -26.42 6.00
CA ASP A 157 6.97 -27.56 5.94
C ASP A 157 6.21 -28.80 6.44
N GLN A 158 6.40 -29.92 5.72
CA GLN A 158 5.94 -31.28 6.01
C GLN A 158 4.66 -31.81 5.30
N GLU A 159 4.93 -32.45 4.14
CA GLU A 159 4.50 -33.79 3.70
C GLU A 159 3.02 -34.20 3.51
N ASN A 160 2.78 -34.70 2.28
CA ASN A 160 2.00 -35.88 1.87
C ASN A 160 0.58 -36.15 2.41
N PHE A 161 -0.32 -36.31 1.42
CA PHE A 161 -1.30 -37.39 1.29
C PHE A 161 -2.35 -37.52 2.41
N LEU A 162 -3.60 -37.10 2.12
CA LEU A 162 -4.81 -37.94 2.15
C LEU A 162 -6.05 -37.10 1.77
N VAL A 163 -6.92 -37.72 0.99
CA VAL A 163 -8.27 -37.25 0.64
C VAL A 163 -9.19 -37.46 1.84
N ALA A 164 -9.92 -36.42 2.29
CA ALA A 164 -11.34 -36.48 2.67
C ALA A 164 -11.83 -35.20 3.36
N SER A 165 -13.11 -34.90 3.09
CA SER A 165 -14.06 -34.18 3.93
C SER A 165 -14.19 -32.67 3.74
N GLU A 166 -15.31 -32.29 3.10
CA GLU A 166 -16.03 -31.05 3.37
C GLU A 166 -16.33 -30.96 4.87
N ALA A 167 -15.54 -30.16 5.60
CA ALA A 167 -15.93 -29.59 6.90
C ALA A 167 -14.99 -28.42 7.25
N ASP A 168 -15.59 -27.27 7.53
CA ASP A 168 -15.03 -26.09 8.20
C ASP A 168 -14.03 -25.22 7.41
N ALA A 169 -14.51 -24.60 6.33
CA ALA A 169 -13.84 -23.43 5.75
C ALA A 169 -14.05 -22.22 6.68
N ARG A 170 -13.08 -21.93 7.55
CA ARG A 170 -12.96 -20.62 8.22
C ARG A 170 -13.05 -19.51 7.16
N PRO A 171 -13.88 -18.45 7.33
CA PRO A 171 -14.01 -17.41 6.32
C PRO A 171 -12.66 -16.72 6.14
N GLN A 172 -12.06 -16.87 4.95
CA GLN A 172 -10.83 -16.17 4.59
C GLN A 172 -11.11 -14.66 4.57
N HIS A 173 -10.73 -13.96 5.64
CA HIS A 173 -10.75 -12.50 5.74
C HIS A 173 -9.70 -11.92 4.78
N SER A 174 -10.04 -11.81 3.50
CA SER A 174 -9.20 -11.13 2.51
C SER A 174 -9.42 -9.62 2.59
N VAL A 175 -8.37 -8.89 2.97
CA VAL A 175 -8.40 -7.42 2.97
C VAL A 175 -8.08 -6.93 1.57
N HIS A 176 -8.99 -6.14 1.00
CA HIS A 176 -8.79 -5.51 -0.29
C HIS A 176 -7.90 -4.27 -0.15
N CYS A 177 -6.63 -4.41 -0.51
CA CYS A 177 -5.70 -3.29 -0.54
C CYS A 177 -5.63 -2.66 -1.93
N CYS A 178 -6.02 -1.40 -2.05
CA CYS A 178 -5.91 -0.63 -3.30
C CYS A 178 -4.76 0.39 -3.17
N THR A 179 -4.03 0.60 -4.26
CA THR A 179 -3.16 1.77 -4.45
C THR A 179 -3.42 2.34 -5.85
N ALA A 180 -2.95 3.55 -6.13
CA ALA A 180 -3.00 4.11 -7.47
C ALA A 180 -2.43 3.08 -8.48
N PRO A 181 -3.14 2.79 -9.59
CA PRO A 181 -2.78 1.70 -10.48
C PRO A 181 -1.40 1.96 -11.09
N GLY A 182 -0.40 1.23 -10.61
CA GLY A 182 0.93 1.16 -11.20
C GLY A 182 1.07 -0.08 -12.09
N PRO A 183 1.99 -0.08 -13.07
CA PRO A 183 2.20 -1.22 -13.97
C PRO A 183 2.75 -2.48 -13.28
N PHE A 184 3.10 -2.41 -11.99
CA PHE A 184 3.75 -3.48 -11.24
C PHE A 184 2.83 -4.06 -10.18
N ARG A 185 2.70 -5.39 -10.17
CA ARG A 185 2.07 -6.13 -9.06
C ARG A 185 3.07 -6.20 -7.90
N PRO A 186 2.85 -5.47 -6.79
CA PRO A 186 3.88 -5.27 -5.77
C PRO A 186 4.29 -6.55 -5.04
N CYS A 187 3.38 -7.52 -4.92
CA CYS A 187 3.60 -8.74 -4.12
C CYS A 187 3.96 -9.96 -4.99
N GLN A 188 4.09 -9.76 -6.31
CA GLN A 188 4.59 -10.79 -7.22
C GLN A 188 6.09 -10.52 -7.43
N SER A 189 6.86 -10.91 -6.40
CA SER A 189 8.31 -11.14 -6.40
C SER A 189 9.18 -10.07 -7.08
N LEU A 190 9.77 -9.16 -6.30
CA LEU A 190 11.00 -8.45 -6.69
C LEU A 190 12.13 -9.40 -7.13
N VAL A 191 12.07 -10.67 -6.70
CA VAL A 191 12.98 -11.75 -7.12
C VAL A 191 12.74 -12.19 -8.57
N GLY A 192 11.55 -11.96 -9.15
CA GLY A 192 11.27 -12.34 -10.54
C GLY A 192 11.99 -11.48 -11.59
N SER A 193 12.44 -10.27 -11.21
CA SER A 193 13.16 -9.37 -12.11
C SER A 193 14.68 -9.48 -12.04
N TRP A 194 15.24 -10.08 -10.98
CA TRP A 194 16.68 -10.39 -10.90
C TRP A 194 17.15 -11.38 -11.96
N PRO A 195 16.48 -12.53 -12.21
CA PRO A 195 16.87 -13.43 -13.29
C PRO A 195 16.64 -12.80 -14.66
N VAL A 196 15.69 -11.86 -14.81
CA VAL A 196 15.53 -11.09 -16.05
C VAL A 196 16.68 -10.10 -16.25
N ARG A 197 17.08 -9.36 -15.19
CA ARG A 197 18.22 -8.43 -15.23
C ARG A 197 19.55 -9.16 -15.43
N LEU A 198 19.77 -10.27 -14.69
CA LEU A 198 20.92 -11.16 -14.87
C LEU A 198 20.90 -11.77 -16.28
N GLY A 199 19.73 -12.20 -16.77
CA GLY A 199 19.58 -12.72 -18.13
C GLY A 199 19.98 -11.70 -19.20
N VAL A 200 19.53 -10.45 -19.09
CA VAL A 200 19.91 -9.37 -20.01
C VAL A 200 21.42 -9.09 -19.97
N ILE A 201 22.04 -9.09 -18.78
CA ILE A 201 23.49 -8.90 -18.63
C ILE A 201 24.27 -10.05 -19.27
N VAL A 202 23.85 -11.30 -19.06
CA VAL A 202 24.50 -12.50 -19.64
C VAL A 202 24.38 -12.48 -21.18
N ILE A 203 23.20 -12.16 -21.72
CA ILE A 203 22.99 -12.08 -23.18
C ILE A 203 23.87 -10.98 -23.79
N HIS A 204 23.95 -9.81 -23.16
CA HIS A 204 24.77 -8.70 -23.64
C HIS A 204 26.27 -9.06 -23.61
N SER A 205 26.73 -9.70 -22.52
CA SER A 205 28.11 -10.19 -22.38
C SER A 205 28.46 -11.21 -23.48
N PHE A 206 27.58 -12.19 -23.73
CA PHE A 206 27.78 -13.21 -24.75
C PHE A 206 27.84 -12.61 -26.17
N ALA A 207 26.97 -11.65 -26.48
CA ALA A 207 26.96 -10.97 -27.77
C ALA A 207 28.25 -10.15 -28.01
N CYS A 208 28.73 -9.42 -27.01
CA CYS A 208 29.99 -8.67 -27.08
C CYS A 208 31.19 -9.61 -27.27
N ASN A 209 31.27 -10.69 -26.50
CA ASN A 209 32.37 -11.66 -26.61
C ASN A 209 32.38 -12.39 -27.97
N SER A 210 31.19 -12.69 -28.51
CA SER A 210 31.05 -13.28 -29.86
C SER A 210 31.52 -12.34 -30.96
N LEU A 211 31.20 -11.03 -30.86
CA LEU A 211 31.67 -10.01 -31.80
C LEU A 211 33.19 -9.84 -31.78
N VAL A 212 33.82 -9.94 -30.60
CA VAL A 212 35.29 -9.92 -30.46
C VAL A 212 35.93 -11.16 -31.11
N LEU A 213 35.34 -12.34 -30.93
CA LEU A 213 35.84 -13.56 -31.57
C LEU A 213 35.74 -13.48 -33.10
N VAL A 214 34.62 -12.98 -33.61
CA VAL A 214 34.39 -12.78 -35.04
C VAL A 214 35.37 -11.75 -35.61
N SER A 215 35.64 -10.64 -34.93
CA SER A 215 36.60 -9.64 -35.39
C SER A 215 38.04 -10.16 -35.42
N ILE A 216 38.43 -11.02 -34.48
CA ILE A 216 39.74 -11.70 -34.48
C ILE A 216 39.84 -12.71 -35.64
N LEU A 217 38.78 -13.48 -35.89
CA LEU A 217 38.74 -14.44 -37.00
C LEU A 217 38.79 -13.75 -38.37
N LEU A 218 38.07 -12.63 -38.54
CA LEU A 218 38.13 -11.81 -39.76
C LEU A 218 39.49 -11.12 -39.97
N SER A 219 40.18 -10.74 -38.89
CA SER A 219 41.52 -10.11 -38.97
C SER A 219 42.68 -11.10 -39.13
N SER A 220 42.44 -12.40 -38.90
CA SER A 220 43.42 -13.47 -39.15
C SER A 220 43.78 -13.66 -40.63
N ALA A 221 43.03 -13.04 -41.55
CA ALA A 221 43.36 -13.00 -42.98
C ALA A 221 44.57 -12.09 -43.29
N THR A 222 45.00 -11.22 -42.36
CA THR A 222 46.14 -10.32 -42.55
C THR A 222 47.00 -10.24 -41.29
N HIS A 223 48.00 -11.13 -41.22
CA HIS A 223 49.14 -11.10 -40.29
C HIS A 223 48.85 -11.40 -38.80
N SER A 224 49.06 -12.67 -38.39
CA SER A 224 48.85 -13.18 -37.03
C SER A 224 49.96 -12.77 -36.05
N SER A 225 49.63 -12.04 -34.99
CA SER A 225 50.53 -11.76 -33.85
C SER A 225 50.15 -12.55 -32.59
N SER A 226 51.12 -12.93 -31.75
CA SER A 226 50.91 -13.75 -30.54
C SER A 226 49.89 -13.18 -29.54
N ILE A 227 49.65 -11.87 -29.58
CA ILE A 227 48.67 -11.16 -28.73
C ILE A 227 47.23 -11.48 -29.16
N GLN A 228 46.98 -11.69 -30.46
CA GLN A 228 45.64 -12.01 -30.96
C GLN A 228 45.18 -13.41 -30.50
N HIS A 229 46.10 -14.37 -30.41
CA HIS A 229 45.81 -15.72 -29.89
C HIS A 229 45.50 -15.69 -28.39
N LEU A 230 46.23 -14.87 -27.61
CA LEU A 230 45.96 -14.70 -26.18
C LEU A 230 44.59 -14.07 -25.92
N LEU A 231 44.22 -13.05 -26.70
CA LEU A 231 42.91 -12.40 -26.61
C LEU A 231 41.78 -13.33 -27.05
N ALA A 232 42.00 -14.18 -28.06
CA ALA A 232 41.02 -15.18 -28.48
C ALA A 232 40.79 -16.25 -27.40
N VAL A 233 41.86 -16.74 -26.75
CA VAL A 233 41.75 -17.73 -25.65
C VAL A 233 41.04 -17.13 -24.45
N LEU A 234 41.34 -15.87 -24.08
CA LEU A 234 40.64 -15.19 -22.98
C LEU A 234 39.15 -14.97 -23.29
N ALA A 235 38.82 -14.54 -24.50
CA ALA A 235 37.42 -14.38 -24.93
C ALA A 235 36.67 -15.72 -24.92
N TRP A 236 37.32 -16.82 -25.32
CA TRP A 236 36.72 -18.15 -25.32
C TRP A 236 36.52 -18.72 -23.91
N VAL A 237 37.48 -18.48 -23.00
CA VAL A 237 37.35 -18.85 -21.58
C VAL A 237 36.20 -18.08 -20.93
N HIS A 238 36.09 -16.76 -21.15
CA HIS A 238 34.98 -15.95 -20.64
C HIS A 238 33.62 -16.37 -21.22
N LEU A 239 33.57 -16.81 -22.48
CA LEU A 239 32.36 -17.35 -23.11
C LEU A 239 31.90 -18.66 -22.44
N LEU A 240 32.85 -19.51 -22.01
CA LEU A 240 32.58 -20.79 -21.34
C LEU A 240 32.26 -20.63 -19.85
N THR A 241 32.85 -19.65 -19.18
CA THR A 241 32.66 -19.42 -17.74
C THR A 241 31.52 -18.45 -17.42
N GLY A 242 31.07 -17.65 -18.39
CA GLY A 242 29.95 -16.72 -18.23
C GLY A 242 30.22 -15.55 -17.26
N LEU A 243 31.49 -15.27 -16.97
CA LEU A 243 31.97 -14.19 -16.09
C LEU A 243 32.43 -12.96 -16.88
#